data_AF-A0A9Q3Z875-F1
#
_entry.id   AF-A0A9Q3Z875-F1
#
_cell.length_a   1.000
_cell.length_b   1.000
_cell.length_c   1.000
_cell.angle_alpha   90.00
_cell.angle_beta   90.00
_cell.angle_gamma   90.00
#
_symmetry.space_group_name_H-M   'P 1'
#
loop_
_entity.id
_entity.type
_entity.pdbx_description
1 polymer ?
#
loop_
_entity_poly.entity_id
_entity_poly.type
_entity_poly.pdbx_seq_one_letter_code
_entity_poly.pdbx_strand_id
1 'polypeptide(L)'
;MYGPRAAMWGLAGCSFFLAFMSIANWPVILGEAFFVVGLVLIGSAEVYGDRRRKREKFNQQFASVDDFFQTVDKEALLRIREERGVAVAVRELKRQYPSVSLATAAQLVKGL
;
A
#
# COMPACT_ATOMS: atom_id res chain seq x y z
N MET A 1 6.51 12.42 11.71
CA MET A 1 5.33 13.26 11.39
C MET A 1 4.08 12.40 11.26
N TYR A 2 3.19 12.43 12.26
CA TYR A 2 1.94 11.66 12.33
C TYR A 2 0.74 12.32 11.61
N GLY A 3 0.97 13.46 10.93
CA GLY A 3 -0.07 14.36 10.39
C GLY A 3 -1.21 13.71 9.60
N PRO A 4 -0.95 12.98 8.50
CA PRO A 4 -2.03 12.47 7.65
C PRO A 4 -2.82 11.33 8.31
N ARG A 5 -2.18 10.49 9.13
CA ARG A 5 -2.88 9.43 9.88
C ARG A 5 -3.77 10.03 10.96
N ALA A 6 -3.28 11.00 11.73
CA ALA A 6 -4.06 11.70 12.74
C ALA A 6 -5.25 12.45 12.12
N ALA A 7 -5.06 13.09 10.97
CA ALA A 7 -6.14 13.77 10.25
C ALA A 7 -7.23 12.79 9.77
N MET A 8 -6.85 11.62 9.24
CA MET A 8 -7.82 10.61 8.79
C MET A 8 -8.60 9.98 9.96
N TRP A 9 -7.95 9.72 11.10
CA TRP A 9 -8.63 9.25 12.31
C TRP A 9 -9.57 10.31 12.90
N GLY A 10 -9.17 11.59 12.88
CA GLY A 10 -10.03 12.70 13.28
C GLY A 10 -11.27 12.84 12.39
N LEU A 11 -11.09 12.76 11.06
CA LEU A 11 -12.20 12.82 10.11
C LEU A 11 -13.15 11.61 10.23
N ALA A 12 -12.61 10.41 10.46
CA ALA A 12 -13.42 9.23 10.74
C ALA A 12 -14.24 9.42 12.02
N GLY A 13 -13.63 9.91 13.10
CA GLY A 13 -14.34 10.23 14.35
C GLY A 13 -15.49 11.23 14.14
N CYS A 14 -15.24 12.30 13.37
CA CYS A 14 -16.28 13.25 13.01
C CYS A 14 -17.41 12.62 12.19
N SER A 15 -17.12 11.73 11.23
CA SER A 15 -18.16 11.08 10.42
C SER A 15 -19.02 10.12 11.25
N PHE A 16 -18.41 9.35 12.16
CA PHE A 16 -19.16 8.47 13.08
C PHE A 16 -20.02 9.27 14.05
N PHE A 17 -19.52 10.41 14.54
CA PHE A 17 -20.29 11.30 15.41
C PHE A 17 -21.51 11.90 14.67
N LEU A 18 -21.33 12.33 13.42
CA LEU A 18 -22.43 12.83 12.58
C LEU A 18 -23.44 11.73 12.22
N ALA A 19 -22.98 10.50 11.97
CA ALA A 19 -23.85 9.35 11.74
C ALA A 19 -24.70 9.03 13.00
N PHE A 20 -24.09 9.10 14.19
CA PHE A 20 -24.79 8.90 15.46
C PHE A 20 -25.84 10.01 15.71
N MET A 21 -25.49 11.27 15.47
CA MET A 21 -26.41 12.41 15.58
C MET A 21 -27.55 12.32 14.55
N SER A 22 -27.29 11.72 13.38
CA SER A 22 -28.31 11.51 12.36
C SER A 22 -29.42 10.55 12.80
N ILE A 23 -29.13 9.58 13.69
CA ILE A 23 -30.13 8.65 14.22
C ILE A 23 -31.18 9.39 15.06
N ALA A 24 -30.78 10.49 15.71
CA ALA A 24 -31.64 11.23 16.64
C ALA A 24 -32.52 12.30 15.98
N ASN A 25 -32.15 12.82 14.80
CA ASN A 25 -32.78 14.06 14.31
C ASN A 25 -32.94 14.19 12.78
N TRP A 26 -32.29 13.36 11.96
CA TRP A 26 -32.15 13.56 10.50
C TRP A 26 -32.57 12.29 9.71
N PRO A 27 -32.81 12.37 8.39
CA PRO A 27 -33.19 11.20 7.61
C PRO A 27 -32.08 10.15 7.64
N VAL A 28 -32.46 8.90 7.93
CA VAL A 28 -31.57 7.73 8.09
C VAL A 28 -30.57 7.56 6.94
N ILE A 29 -30.97 7.96 5.72
CA ILE A 29 -30.16 7.92 4.50
C ILE A 29 -28.85 8.74 4.61
N LEU A 30 -28.88 9.89 5.31
CA LEU A 30 -27.68 10.69 5.53
C LEU A 30 -26.73 10.00 6.52
N GLY A 31 -27.27 9.35 7.55
CA GLY A 31 -26.51 8.58 8.53
C GLY A 31 -25.73 7.41 7.90
N GLU A 32 -26.38 6.66 6.99
CA GLU A 32 -25.71 5.57 6.26
C GLU A 32 -24.55 6.07 5.40
N ALA A 33 -24.72 7.21 4.71
CA ALA A 33 -23.66 7.80 3.90
C ALA A 33 -22.42 8.18 4.75
N PHE A 34 -22.62 8.80 5.91
CA PHE A 34 -21.51 9.16 6.81
C PHE A 34 -20.81 7.95 7.43
N PHE A 35 -21.54 6.86 7.67
CA PHE A 35 -20.98 5.60 8.15
C PHE A 35 -20.07 4.95 7.10
N VAL A 36 -20.52 4.89 5.83
CA VAL A 36 -19.70 4.37 4.72
C VAL A 36 -18.44 5.20 4.52
N VAL A 37 -18.56 6.54 4.56
CA VAL A 37 -17.40 7.44 4.47
C VAL A 37 -16.40 7.21 5.62
N GLY A 38 -16.89 6.98 6.84
CA GLY A 38 -16.05 6.66 8.00
C GLY A 38 -15.25 5.37 7.81
N LEU A 39 -15.88 4.32 7.32
CA LEU A 39 -15.21 3.04 7.02
C LEU A 39 -14.14 3.19 5.93
N VAL A 40 -14.44 3.94 4.87
CA VAL A 40 -13.48 4.21 3.78
C VAL A 40 -12.28 5.02 4.28
N LEU A 41 -12.50 5.99 5.17
CA LEU A 41 -11.44 6.80 5.79
C LEU A 41 -10.52 5.96 6.67
N ILE A 42 -11.05 5.03 7.48
CA ILE A 42 -10.25 4.12 8.29
C ILE A 42 -9.41 3.20 7.41
N GLY A 43 -10.03 2.55 6.42
CA GLY A 43 -9.33 1.64 5.51
C GLY A 43 -8.23 2.34 4.71
N SER A 44 -8.50 3.56 4.23
CA SER A 44 -7.49 4.34 3.49
C SER A 44 -6.33 4.81 4.38
N ALA A 45 -6.58 5.11 5.66
CA ALA A 45 -5.53 5.47 6.62
C ALA A 45 -4.55 4.33 6.89
N GLU A 46 -5.04 3.10 7.03
CA GLU A 46 -4.18 1.93 7.20
C GLU A 46 -3.37 1.62 5.94
N VAL A 47 -4.03 1.64 4.77
CA VAL A 47 -3.35 1.41 3.48
C VAL A 47 -2.26 2.46 3.25
N TYR A 48 -2.53 3.74 3.56
CA TYR A 48 -1.54 4.80 3.44
C TYR A 48 -0.36 4.59 4.39
N GLY A 49 -0.63 4.20 5.65
CA GLY A 49 0.39 3.89 6.64
C GLY A 49 1.29 2.73 6.24
N ASP A 50 0.72 1.64 5.73
CA ASP A 50 1.47 0.46 5.30
C ASP A 50 2.31 0.76 4.03
N ARG A 51 1.73 1.47 3.05
CA ARG A 51 2.47 1.92 1.86
C ARG A 51 3.65 2.82 2.23
N ARG A 52 3.45 3.75 3.16
CA ARG A 52 4.52 4.64 3.62
C ARG A 52 5.64 3.87 4.32
N ARG A 53 5.30 2.94 5.22
CA ARG A 53 6.29 2.09 5.89
C ARG A 53 7.09 1.23 4.91
N LYS A 54 6.44 0.65 3.90
CA LYS A 54 7.13 -0.11 2.84
C LYS A 54 8.07 0.78 2.04
N ARG A 55 7.62 1.97 1.64
CA ARG A 55 8.46 2.94 0.91
C ARG A 55 9.63 3.43 1.75
N GLU A 56 9.43 3.66 3.04
CA GLU A 56 10.48 4.09 3.95
C GLU A 56 11.52 2.98 4.16
N LYS A 57 11.09 1.72 4.33
CA LYS A 57 11.99 0.56 4.36
C LYS A 57 12.77 0.37 3.06
N PHE A 58 12.12 0.60 1.91
CA PHE A 58 12.79 0.56 0.61
C PHE A 58 13.85 1.67 0.52
N ASN A 59 13.50 2.91 0.85
CA ASN A 59 14.41 4.06 0.81
C ASN A 59 15.59 3.95 1.81
N GLN A 60 15.46 3.14 2.87
CA GLN A 60 16.57 2.81 3.77
C GLN A 60 17.56 1.83 3.15
N GLN A 61 17.10 0.97 2.24
CA GLN A 61 17.91 -0.08 1.62
C GLN A 61 18.45 0.32 0.23
N PHE A 62 17.71 1.16 -0.49
CA PHE A 62 18.03 1.59 -1.86
C PHE A 62 17.78 3.08 -2.01
N ALA A 63 18.69 3.78 -2.67
CA ALA A 63 18.53 5.22 -2.90
C ALA A 63 17.44 5.52 -3.96
N SER A 64 17.25 4.61 -4.91
CA SER A 64 16.24 4.72 -5.97
C SER A 64 15.81 3.35 -6.50
N VAL A 65 14.80 3.33 -7.38
CA VAL A 65 14.39 2.11 -8.09
C VAL A 65 15.47 1.64 -9.08
N ASP A 66 16.19 2.58 -9.69
CA ASP A 66 17.27 2.25 -10.63
C ASP A 66 18.46 1.63 -9.90
N ASP A 67 18.78 2.13 -8.71
CA ASP A 67 19.81 1.58 -7.82
C ASP A 67 19.46 0.14 -7.40
N PHE A 68 18.19 -0.11 -7.09
CA PHE A 68 17.68 -1.46 -6.88
C PHE A 68 17.86 -2.35 -8.13
N PHE A 69 17.56 -1.85 -9.33
CA PHE A 69 17.70 -2.64 -10.57
C PHE A 69 19.16 -2.96 -10.92
N GLN A 70 20.12 -2.15 -10.46
CA GLN A 70 21.55 -2.42 -10.62
C GLN A 70 22.06 -3.43 -9.58
N THR A 71 21.48 -3.44 -8.39
CA THR A 71 21.88 -4.35 -7.31
C THR A 71 21.38 -5.79 -7.52
N VAL A 72 20.26 -5.97 -8.22
CA VAL A 72 19.67 -7.29 -8.48
C VAL A 72 20.46 -8.03 -9.57
N ASP A 73 20.79 -9.29 -9.30
CA ASP A 73 21.36 -10.20 -10.29
C ASP A 73 20.32 -10.54 -11.37
N LYS A 74 20.45 -9.84 -12.50
CA LYS A 74 19.56 -9.97 -13.65
C LYS A 74 19.68 -11.32 -14.34
N GLU A 75 20.88 -11.93 -14.35
CA GLU A 75 21.09 -13.22 -15.00
C GLU A 75 20.42 -14.34 -14.22
N ALA A 76 20.60 -14.35 -12.89
CA ALA A 76 19.91 -15.31 -12.03
C ALA A 76 18.38 -15.17 -12.14
N LEU A 77 17.89 -13.93 -12.18
CA LEU A 77 16.46 -13.65 -12.28
C LEU A 77 15.88 -14.04 -13.65
N LEU A 78 16.63 -13.83 -14.73
CA LEU A 78 16.26 -14.28 -16.09
C LEU A 78 16.15 -15.80 -16.16
N ARG A 79 17.12 -16.54 -15.62
CA ARG A 79 17.08 -18.01 -15.57
C ARG A 79 15.83 -18.51 -14.84
N ILE A 80 15.52 -17.95 -13.67
CA ILE A 80 14.31 -18.33 -12.92
C ILE A 80 13.04 -18.02 -13.73
N ARG A 81 13.01 -16.89 -14.44
CA ARG A 81 11.87 -16.52 -15.29
C ARG A 81 11.70 -17.50 -16.46
N GLU A 82 12.77 -17.89 -17.11
CA GLU A 82 12.73 -18.82 -18.24
C GLU A 82 12.38 -20.25 -17.79
N GLU A 83 12.96 -20.72 -16.69
CA GLU A 83 12.75 -22.09 -16.18
C GLU A 83 11.38 -22.27 -15.50
N ARG A 84 10.95 -21.27 -14.71
CA ARG A 84 9.80 -21.40 -13.78
C ARG A 84 8.68 -20.40 -14.04
N GLY A 85 8.90 -19.47 -14.97
CA GLY A 85 7.91 -18.46 -15.37
C GLY A 85 7.98 -17.17 -14.55
N VAL A 86 7.32 -16.15 -15.11
CA VAL A 86 7.29 -14.76 -14.59
C VAL A 86 6.77 -14.68 -13.16
N ALA A 87 5.69 -15.39 -12.84
CA ALA A 87 5.07 -15.32 -11.51
C ALA A 87 6.00 -15.85 -10.41
N VAL A 88 6.77 -16.90 -10.71
CA VAL A 88 7.74 -17.49 -9.77
C VAL A 88 8.95 -16.57 -9.61
N ALA A 89 9.45 -15.99 -10.69
CA ALA A 89 10.53 -14.99 -10.63
C ALA A 89 10.15 -13.76 -9.79
N VAL A 90 8.93 -13.23 -9.95
CA VAL A 90 8.44 -12.11 -9.12
C VAL A 90 8.33 -12.51 -7.66
N ARG A 91 7.86 -13.73 -7.37
CA ARG A 91 7.73 -14.23 -6.01
C ARG A 91 9.09 -14.41 -5.33
N GLU A 92 10.08 -14.94 -6.05
CA GLU A 92 11.43 -15.14 -5.53
C GLU A 92 12.13 -13.80 -5.28
N LEU A 93 12.00 -12.84 -6.21
CA LEU A 93 12.52 -11.49 -6.02
C LEU A 93 11.92 -10.82 -4.78
N LYS A 94 10.61 -10.97 -4.55
CA LYS A 94 9.93 -10.44 -3.36
C LYS A 94 10.34 -11.16 -2.08
N ARG A 95 10.77 -12.42 -2.16
CA ARG A 95 11.29 -13.18 -1.02
C ARG A 95 12.68 -12.68 -0.61
N GLN A 96 13.53 -12.38 -1.59
CA GLN A 96 14.86 -11.80 -1.37
C GLN A 96 14.77 -10.33 -0.91
N TYR A 97 13.83 -9.56 -1.46
CA TYR A 97 13.62 -8.15 -1.13
C TYR A 97 12.18 -7.87 -0.70
N PRO A 98 11.82 -8.13 0.58
CA PRO A 98 10.45 -8.00 1.07
C PRO A 98 9.90 -6.56 1.08
N SER A 99 10.81 -5.57 1.09
CA SER A 99 10.51 -4.14 1.08
C SER A 99 10.07 -3.63 -0.29
N VAL A 100 10.39 -4.35 -1.36
CA VAL A 100 10.08 -3.96 -2.74
C VAL A 100 8.59 -4.12 -3.02
N SER A 101 8.02 -3.13 -3.71
CA SER A 101 6.62 -3.19 -4.11
C SER A 101 6.42 -4.28 -5.17
N LEU A 102 5.26 -4.95 -5.13
CA LEU A 102 4.96 -6.02 -6.10
C LEU A 102 4.94 -5.49 -7.55
N ALA A 103 4.51 -4.23 -7.74
CA ALA A 103 4.54 -3.56 -9.03
C ALA A 103 5.98 -3.36 -9.54
N THR A 104 6.88 -2.89 -8.69
CA THR A 104 8.29 -2.67 -9.02
C THR A 104 8.99 -4.00 -9.34
N ALA A 105 8.74 -5.05 -8.54
CA ALA A 105 9.27 -6.39 -8.79
C ALA A 105 8.76 -6.95 -10.14
N ALA A 106 7.47 -6.80 -10.42
CA ALA A 106 6.89 -7.23 -11.70
C ALA A 106 7.42 -6.41 -12.88
N GLN A 107 7.66 -5.11 -12.70
CA GLN A 107 8.25 -4.24 -13.72
C GLN A 107 9.66 -4.69 -14.08
N LEU A 108 10.49 -5.03 -13.08
CA LEU A 108 11.84 -5.56 -13.34
C LEU A 108 11.76 -6.88 -14.12
N VAL A 109 10.99 -7.85 -13.64
CA VAL A 109 10.92 -9.19 -14.27
C VAL A 109 10.35 -9.13 -15.70
N LYS A 110 9.42 -8.20 -15.97
CA LYS A 110 8.89 -7.99 -17.33
C LYS A 110 9.84 -7.24 -18.26
N GLY A 111 10.74 -6.44 -17.70
CA GLY A 111 11.72 -5.65 -18.46
C GLY A 111 13.04 -6.37 -18.74
N LEU A 112 13.25 -7.53 -18.11
CA LEU A 112 14.24 -8.53 -18.53
C LEU A 112 13.78 -9.25 -19.80
#